data_AF-A0A9Q9CXM7-F1
#
_entry.id   AF-A0A9Q9CXM7-F1
#
_cell.length_a   1.000
_cell.length_b   1.000
_cell.length_c   1.000
_cell.angle_alpha   90.00
_cell.angle_beta   90.00
_cell.angle_gamma   90.00
#
_symmetry.space_group_name_H-M   'P 1'
#
loop_
_entity.id
_entity.type
_entity.pdbx_description
1 polymer ?
#
loop_
_entity_poly.entity_id
_entity_poly.type
_entity_poly.pdbx_seq_one_letter_code
_entity_poly.pdbx_strand_id
1 'polypeptide(L)'
;MSGTKVEEFLNPKSMPTPAAAGAIVALISGAFFKNFGLSVAFCSIALSFLVGLMVFQSNEFKLDKTSKLTKVILYVINSLIIFAMATGTTSVMAEEIIEQNRPYFYDWTQRNQALPFNELENASNEKYEIRVELLPQESTSLKSWLEGKGILTKNYHTVIQVVSKQDNQPATFNEAKIIFPKNDFDHDRVNLNSEQLSEGISVNAWRGFPIEAEIVDNSGETIRLFKFIDPKKLQE
;
A
#
# COMPACT_ATOMS: atom_id res chain seq x y z
N MET A 1 6.60 44.04 23.11
CA MET A 1 7.11 44.03 21.73
C MET A 1 6.49 42.81 21.05
N SER A 2 5.55 43.05 20.12
CA SER A 2 4.80 42.00 19.44
C SER A 2 5.64 41.46 18.29
N GLY A 3 6.33 40.33 18.49
CA GLY A 3 6.82 39.54 17.37
C GLY A 3 5.62 39.06 16.55
N THR A 4 5.71 39.14 15.23
CA THR A 4 4.68 38.58 14.35
C THR A 4 4.67 37.06 14.49
N LYS A 5 3.50 36.42 14.32
CA LYS A 5 3.35 34.95 14.42
C LYS A 5 4.35 34.18 13.53
N VAL A 6 4.79 34.80 12.43
CA VAL A 6 5.80 34.26 11.52
C VAL A 6 7.20 34.28 12.14
N GLU A 7 7.54 35.31 12.92
CA GLU A 7 8.83 35.39 13.62
C GLU A 7 8.91 34.39 14.78
N GLU A 8 7.79 34.15 15.49
CA GLU A 8 7.68 33.05 16.46
C GLU A 8 7.75 31.68 15.79
N PHE A 9 7.16 31.53 14.60
CA PHE A 9 7.22 30.30 13.80
C PHE A 9 8.62 30.02 13.25
N LEU A 10 9.39 31.05 12.93
CA LEU A 10 10.77 30.94 12.45
C LEU A 10 11.81 30.92 13.57
N ASN A 11 11.38 30.97 14.83
CA ASN A 11 12.28 30.92 15.97
C ASN A 11 12.74 29.47 16.21
N PRO A 12 14.04 29.16 16.07
CA PRO A 12 14.57 27.81 16.27
C PRO A 12 14.42 27.28 17.70
N LYS A 13 14.07 28.13 18.68
CA LYS A 13 13.75 27.73 20.05
C LYS A 13 12.27 27.36 20.26
N SER A 14 11.41 27.64 19.29
CA SER A 14 10.00 27.26 19.31
C SER A 14 9.85 25.76 19.02
N MET A 15 9.46 25.00 20.03
CA MET A 15 9.24 23.55 19.99
C MET A 15 8.23 23.01 18.92
N PRO A 16 7.18 23.74 18.47
CA PRO A 16 6.23 23.18 17.49
C PRO A 16 6.72 23.15 16.04
N THR A 17 7.86 23.78 15.74
CA THR A 17 8.30 24.07 14.36
C THR A 17 8.70 22.84 13.54
N PRO A 18 9.46 21.85 14.08
CA PRO A 18 9.90 20.71 13.27
C PRO A 18 8.77 19.73 12.95
N ALA A 19 7.79 19.58 13.84
CA ALA A 19 6.64 18.69 13.63
C ALA A 19 5.71 19.20 12.52
N ALA A 20 5.35 20.49 12.57
CA ALA A 20 4.54 21.13 11.54
C ALA A 20 5.25 21.15 10.19
N ALA A 21 6.55 21.49 10.17
CA ALA A 21 7.37 21.43 8.97
C ALA A 21 7.45 20.01 8.39
N GLY A 22 7.64 18.99 9.24
CA GLY A 22 7.65 17.59 8.84
C GLY A 22 6.35 17.14 8.19
N ALA A 23 5.19 17.51 8.77
CA ALA A 23 3.88 17.20 8.22
C ALA A 23 3.65 17.86 6.84
N ILE A 24 4.05 19.12 6.68
CA ILE A 24 3.97 19.84 5.40
C ILE A 24 4.85 19.16 4.35
N VAL A 25 6.09 18.81 4.70
CA VAL A 25 7.01 18.10 3.80
C VAL A 25 6.43 16.75 3.38
N ALA A 26 5.87 15.98 4.31
CA ALA A 26 5.23 14.70 4.01
C ALA A 26 4.07 14.84 3.01
N LEU A 27 3.19 15.82 3.21
CA LEU A 27 2.06 16.08 2.31
C LEU A 27 2.52 16.47 0.90
N ILE A 28 3.50 17.37 0.80
CA ILE A 28 4.03 17.82 -0.49
C ILE A 28 4.73 16.66 -1.21
N SER A 29 5.57 15.89 -0.52
CA SER A 29 6.21 14.69 -1.08
C SER A 29 5.19 13.66 -1.59
N GLY A 30 4.11 13.43 -0.84
CA GLY A 30 3.02 12.56 -1.26
C GLY A 30 2.31 13.07 -2.52
N ALA A 31 2.09 14.39 -2.63
CA ALA A 31 1.53 15.00 -3.83
C ALA A 31 2.46 14.85 -5.05
N PHE A 32 3.78 14.98 -4.87
CA PHE A 32 4.75 14.76 -5.94
C PHE A 32 4.77 13.31 -6.41
N PHE A 33 4.73 12.35 -5.48
CA PHE A 33 4.62 10.94 -5.83
C PHE A 33 3.34 10.64 -6.62
N LYS A 34 2.19 11.13 -6.14
CA LYS A 34 0.89 10.89 -6.79
C LYS A 34 0.80 11.46 -8.21
N ASN A 35 1.35 12.65 -8.45
CA ASN A 35 1.21 13.34 -9.73
C ASN A 35 2.35 13.06 -10.73
N PHE A 36 3.56 12.78 -10.24
CA PHE A 36 4.76 12.66 -11.07
C PHE A 36 5.52 11.33 -10.89
N GLY A 37 5.05 10.43 -10.01
CA GLY A 37 5.71 9.14 -9.76
C GLY A 37 7.08 9.27 -9.08
N LEU A 38 7.42 10.43 -8.53
CA LEU A 38 8.72 10.69 -7.90
C LEU A 38 8.80 10.02 -6.53
N SER A 39 9.93 9.36 -6.25
CA SER A 39 10.15 8.70 -4.97
C SER A 39 9.99 9.66 -3.79
N VAL A 40 9.08 9.30 -2.87
CA VAL A 40 8.76 10.06 -1.65
C VAL A 40 10.01 10.33 -0.82
N ALA A 41 10.95 9.38 -0.75
CA ALA A 41 12.18 9.53 0.03
C ALA A 41 13.04 10.69 -0.50
N PHE A 42 13.26 10.75 -1.81
CA PHE A 42 14.06 11.81 -2.42
C PHE A 42 13.36 13.17 -2.34
N CYS A 43 12.03 13.21 -2.56
CA CYS A 43 11.25 14.44 -2.40
C CYS A 43 11.30 14.96 -0.96
N SER A 44 11.12 14.08 0.03
CA SER A 44 11.15 14.46 1.44
C SER A 44 12.51 14.99 1.86
N ILE A 45 13.62 14.36 1.45
CA ILE A 45 14.97 14.89 1.72
C ILE A 45 15.13 16.28 1.12
N ALA A 46 14.84 16.45 -0.18
CA ALA A 46 15.01 17.72 -0.86
C ALA A 46 14.18 18.84 -0.22
N LEU A 47 12.92 18.56 0.10
CA LEU A 47 12.01 19.51 0.74
C LEU A 47 12.40 19.82 2.18
N SER A 48 12.88 18.84 2.97
CA SER A 48 13.36 19.08 4.33
C SER A 48 14.57 20.02 4.36
N PHE A 49 15.51 19.86 3.42
CA PHE A 49 16.63 20.79 3.28
C PHE A 49 16.18 22.17 2.79
N LEU A 50 15.16 22.25 1.92
CA LEU A 50 14.61 23.51 1.43
C LEU A 50 13.87 24.28 2.54
N VAL A 51 13.04 23.61 3.33
CA VAL A 51 12.37 24.20 4.49
C VAL A 51 13.39 24.56 5.57
N GLY A 52 14.41 23.73 5.78
CA GLY A 52 15.51 24.05 6.69
C GLY A 52 16.23 25.37 6.38
N LEU A 53 16.26 25.81 5.11
CA LEU A 53 16.90 27.07 4.72
C LEU A 53 16.19 28.29 5.32
N MET A 54 14.93 28.16 5.75
CA MET A 54 14.19 29.23 6.41
C MET A 54 14.85 29.67 7.73
N VAL A 55 15.64 28.80 8.38
CA VAL A 55 16.40 29.16 9.59
C VAL A 55 17.34 30.33 9.36
N PHE A 56 17.93 30.45 8.16
CA PHE A 56 18.82 31.57 7.80
C PHE A 56 18.09 32.91 7.65
N GLN A 57 16.76 32.89 7.52
CA GLN A 57 15.97 34.12 7.45
C GLN A 57 15.64 34.68 8.84
N SER A 58 15.74 33.87 9.90
CA SER A 58 15.42 34.29 11.26
C SER A 58 16.37 35.38 11.75
N ASN A 59 15.80 36.41 12.40
CA ASN A 59 16.56 37.53 12.95
C ASN A 59 17.54 37.07 14.04
N GLU A 60 17.21 36.00 14.78
CA GLU A 60 18.12 35.37 15.74
C GLU A 60 19.39 34.83 15.05
N PHE A 61 19.27 34.11 13.94
CA PHE A 61 20.45 33.62 13.21
C PHE A 61 21.27 34.73 12.54
N LYS A 62 20.62 35.84 12.14
CA LYS A 62 21.31 36.99 11.53
C LYS A 62 22.09 37.83 12.55
N LEU A 63 21.54 37.98 13.76
CA LEU A 63 22.14 38.80 14.82
C LEU A 63 23.16 38.03 15.69
N ASP A 64 23.13 36.69 15.65
CA ASP A 64 24.02 35.89 16.48
C ASP A 64 25.48 35.90 15.96
N LYS A 65 26.43 36.13 16.87
CA LYS A 65 27.89 36.18 16.61
C LYS A 65 28.53 34.80 16.54
N THR A 66 27.74 33.74 16.46
CA THR A 66 28.21 32.36 16.29
C THR A 66 28.99 32.18 15.00
N SER A 67 29.96 31.26 15.06
CA SER A 67 30.74 30.82 13.89
C SER A 67 29.83 30.35 12.76
N LYS A 68 30.16 30.72 11.51
CA LYS A 68 29.44 30.29 10.30
C LYS A 68 29.30 28.77 10.22
N LEU A 69 30.29 28.04 10.74
CA LEU A 69 30.31 26.58 10.75
C LEU A 69 29.22 26.01 11.69
N THR A 70 29.03 26.60 12.86
CA THR A 70 27.95 26.23 13.80
C THR A 70 26.57 26.45 13.16
N LYS A 71 26.40 27.52 12.39
CA LYS A 71 25.14 27.82 11.68
C LYS A 71 24.83 26.78 10.61
N VAL A 72 25.84 26.33 9.86
CA VAL A 72 25.69 25.25 8.87
C VAL A 72 25.34 23.93 9.56
N ILE A 73 25.99 23.59 10.68
CA ILE A 73 25.69 22.38 11.45
C ILE A 73 24.24 22.39 11.95
N LEU A 74 23.79 23.51 12.53
CA LEU A 74 22.41 23.67 13.01
C LEU A 74 21.39 23.58 11.87
N TYR A 75 21.70 24.11 10.69
CA TYR A 75 20.88 23.96 9.49
C TYR A 75 20.73 22.49 9.08
N VAL A 76 21.84 21.75 9.02
CA VAL A 76 21.82 20.32 8.66
C VAL A 76 21.02 19.52 9.68
N ILE A 77 21.27 19.73 10.98
CA ILE A 77 20.53 19.05 12.05
C ILE A 77 19.04 19.37 11.97
N ASN A 78 18.65 20.63 11.78
CA ASN A 78 17.24 20.99 11.67
C ASN A 78 16.57 20.36 10.44
N SER A 79 17.27 20.33 9.30
CA SER A 79 16.79 19.68 8.08
C SER A 79 16.60 18.17 8.28
N LEU A 80 17.53 17.52 8.99
CA LEU A 80 17.43 16.09 9.33
C LEU A 80 16.28 15.79 10.30
N ILE A 81 16.01 16.68 11.27
CA ILE A 81 14.86 16.54 12.17
C ILE A 81 13.55 16.65 11.39
N ILE A 82 13.42 17.65 10.50
CA ILE A 82 12.24 17.81 9.64
C ILE A 82 12.06 16.57 8.76
N PHE A 83 13.16 16.04 8.20
CA PHE A 83 13.13 14.81 7.42
C PHE A 83 12.66 13.62 8.24
N ALA A 84 13.21 13.41 9.44
CA ALA A 84 12.82 12.33 10.33
C ALA A 84 11.32 12.41 10.71
N MET A 85 10.82 13.62 10.98
CA MET A 85 9.39 13.86 11.25
C MET A 85 8.52 13.58 10.03
N ALA A 86 8.95 14.00 8.84
CA ALA A 86 8.24 13.71 7.59
C ALA A 86 8.20 12.20 7.32
N THR A 87 9.33 11.50 7.44
CA THR A 87 9.41 10.05 7.23
C THR A 87 8.61 9.28 8.26
N GLY A 88 8.65 9.70 9.53
CA GLY A 88 7.85 9.11 10.60
C GLY A 88 6.35 9.29 10.38
N THR A 89 5.94 10.47 9.88
CA THR A 89 4.54 10.73 9.50
C THR A 89 4.13 9.87 8.31
N THR A 90 4.99 9.71 7.30
CA THR A 90 4.72 8.82 6.17
C THR A 90 4.74 7.34 6.55
N SER A 91 5.54 6.92 7.53
CA SER A 91 5.56 5.53 7.99
C SER A 91 4.33 5.21 8.84
N VAL A 92 3.89 6.13 9.71
CA VAL A 92 2.64 5.99 10.46
C VAL A 92 1.44 6.02 9.51
N MET A 93 1.42 6.92 8.53
CA MET A 93 0.39 6.90 7.49
C MET A 93 0.50 5.67 6.60
N ALA A 94 1.70 5.17 6.30
CA ALA A 94 1.86 3.94 5.54
C ALA A 94 1.38 2.74 6.36
N GLU A 95 1.64 2.69 7.66
CA GLU A 95 1.20 1.63 8.57
C GLU A 95 -0.31 1.68 8.78
N GLU A 96 -0.90 2.88 8.89
CA GLU A 96 -2.35 3.09 8.91
C GLU A 96 -2.98 2.82 7.54
N ILE A 97 -2.30 3.08 6.42
CA ILE A 97 -2.70 2.65 5.06
C ILE A 97 -2.49 1.15 4.87
N ILE A 98 -1.55 0.51 5.56
CA ILE A 98 -1.30 -0.95 5.51
C ILE A 98 -2.35 -1.67 6.37
N GLU A 99 -2.76 -1.10 7.51
CA GLU A 99 -3.88 -1.58 8.31
C GLU A 99 -5.24 -1.24 7.69
N GLN A 100 -5.42 -0.07 7.06
CA GLN A 100 -6.60 0.30 6.26
C GLN A 100 -6.64 -0.40 4.89
N ASN A 101 -5.52 -0.92 4.38
CA ASN A 101 -5.49 -1.84 3.23
C ASN A 101 -5.84 -3.29 3.62
N ARG A 102 -6.39 -3.51 4.80
CA ARG A 102 -7.39 -4.57 4.94
C ARG A 102 -8.71 -3.95 4.52
N PRO A 103 -9.10 -4.01 3.22
CA PRO A 103 -10.38 -3.48 2.81
C PRO A 103 -11.47 -4.11 3.67
N TYR A 104 -12.15 -3.30 4.47
CA TYR A 104 -13.46 -3.65 4.97
C TYR A 104 -14.34 -3.81 3.74
N PHE A 105 -14.66 -5.05 3.37
CA PHE A 105 -15.54 -5.29 2.23
C PHE A 105 -16.91 -4.70 2.55
N TYR A 106 -17.28 -3.70 1.77
CA TYR A 106 -18.66 -3.28 1.65
C TYR A 106 -19.39 -4.44 0.96
N ASP A 107 -20.21 -5.17 1.72
CA ASP A 107 -21.27 -5.96 1.11
C ASP A 107 -22.25 -4.98 0.45
N TRP A 108 -22.14 -4.83 -0.87
CA TRP A 108 -23.03 -3.96 -1.64
C TRP A 108 -24.46 -4.52 -1.71
N THR A 109 -24.68 -5.75 -1.27
CA THR A 109 -26.02 -6.37 -1.14
C THR A 109 -26.63 -6.16 0.25
N GLN A 110 -25.83 -5.87 1.28
CA GLN A 110 -26.31 -5.52 2.62
C GLN A 110 -25.83 -4.13 3.05
N ARG A 111 -26.68 -3.13 2.79
CA ARG A 111 -26.54 -1.80 3.40
C ARG A 111 -26.52 -1.97 4.93
N ASN A 112 -25.34 -1.89 5.54
CA ASN A 112 -25.04 -1.54 6.95
C ASN A 112 -24.25 -2.56 7.80
N GLN A 113 -23.70 -3.66 7.29
CA GLN A 113 -22.80 -4.50 8.10
C GLN A 113 -21.57 -4.98 7.31
N ALA A 114 -20.38 -4.57 7.76
CA ALA A 114 -19.13 -5.11 7.26
C ALA A 114 -18.90 -6.47 7.94
N LEU A 115 -19.03 -7.56 7.19
CA LEU A 115 -18.71 -8.90 7.69
C LEU A 115 -17.19 -9.13 7.65
N PRO A 116 -16.58 -9.72 8.69
CA PRO A 116 -15.17 -10.09 8.66
C PRO A 116 -14.92 -11.16 7.58
N PHE A 117 -13.77 -11.08 6.91
CA PHE A 117 -13.44 -11.86 5.71
C PHE A 117 -13.64 -13.38 5.87
N ASN A 118 -13.25 -13.95 7.02
CA ASN A 118 -13.40 -15.39 7.29
C ASN A 118 -14.87 -15.84 7.32
N GLU A 119 -15.79 -14.96 7.65
CA GLU A 119 -17.22 -15.27 7.63
C GLU A 119 -17.76 -15.25 6.19
N LEU A 120 -17.24 -14.35 5.33
CA LEU A 120 -17.59 -14.30 3.91
C LEU A 120 -17.07 -15.52 3.12
N GLU A 121 -15.84 -15.97 3.37
CA GLU A 121 -15.29 -17.17 2.69
C GLU A 121 -16.11 -18.42 3.05
N ASN A 122 -16.46 -18.58 4.33
CA ASN A 122 -17.29 -19.69 4.82
C ASN A 122 -18.75 -19.59 4.37
N ALA A 123 -19.29 -18.38 4.18
CA ALA A 123 -20.67 -18.16 3.73
C ALA A 123 -20.85 -18.21 2.20
N SER A 124 -19.77 -18.12 1.41
CA SER A 124 -19.90 -17.82 -0.02
C SER A 124 -20.60 -18.90 -0.84
N ASN A 125 -20.35 -20.20 -0.58
CA ASN A 125 -21.09 -21.30 -1.20
C ASN A 125 -20.76 -22.66 -0.59
N GLU A 126 -21.71 -23.59 -0.55
CA GLU A 126 -21.47 -24.98 -0.08
C GLU A 126 -20.87 -25.90 -1.17
N LYS A 127 -21.04 -25.57 -2.45
CA LYS A 127 -20.70 -26.43 -3.59
C LYS A 127 -19.35 -26.09 -4.23
N TYR A 128 -18.94 -24.82 -4.19
CA TYR A 128 -17.76 -24.32 -4.89
C TYR A 128 -16.84 -23.51 -3.97
N GLU A 129 -15.55 -23.47 -4.33
CA GLU A 129 -14.56 -22.60 -3.70
C GLU A 129 -13.53 -22.10 -4.71
N ILE A 130 -12.88 -20.99 -4.37
CA ILE A 130 -11.71 -20.50 -5.09
C ILE A 130 -10.49 -21.23 -4.53
N ARG A 131 -9.77 -21.96 -5.38
CA ARG A 131 -8.47 -22.54 -5.08
C ARG A 131 -7.37 -21.60 -5.57
N VAL A 132 -6.31 -21.51 -4.76
CA VAL A 132 -5.13 -20.73 -5.09
C VAL A 132 -3.90 -21.60 -4.93
N GLU A 133 -3.13 -21.73 -5.99
CA GLU A 133 -1.86 -22.48 -6.01
C GLU A 133 -0.70 -21.53 -6.29
N LEU A 134 0.37 -21.61 -5.48
CA LEU A 134 1.60 -20.88 -5.74
C LEU A 134 2.45 -21.66 -6.75
N LEU A 135 2.75 -21.05 -7.87
CA LEU A 135 3.74 -21.59 -8.79
C LEU A 135 5.15 -21.16 -8.36
N PRO A 136 6.12 -22.08 -8.31
CA PRO A 136 7.49 -21.74 -8.05
C PRO A 136 7.99 -20.79 -9.15
N GLN A 137 8.31 -19.56 -8.78
CA GLN A 137 8.94 -18.63 -9.71
C GLN A 137 10.43 -18.94 -9.79
N GLU A 138 10.96 -19.15 -10.99
CA GLU A 138 12.40 -19.21 -11.19
C GLU A 138 13.02 -17.88 -10.74
N SER A 139 13.71 -17.91 -9.60
CA SER A 139 14.43 -16.75 -9.08
C SER A 139 15.92 -16.99 -9.23
N THR A 140 16.63 -16.01 -9.78
CA THR A 140 18.08 -16.04 -9.79
C THR A 140 18.61 -15.86 -8.36
N SER A 141 19.81 -16.39 -8.07
CA SER A 141 20.44 -16.28 -6.74
C SER A 141 20.55 -14.83 -6.26
N LEU A 142 20.80 -13.88 -7.18
CA LEU A 142 20.83 -12.46 -6.87
C LEU A 142 19.45 -11.91 -6.50
N LYS A 143 18.40 -12.25 -7.26
CA LYS A 143 17.02 -11.80 -6.99
C LYS A 143 16.55 -12.31 -5.62
N SER A 144 16.75 -13.60 -5.36
CA SER A 144 16.41 -14.22 -4.06
C SER A 144 17.19 -13.58 -2.91
N TRP A 145 18.48 -13.27 -3.09
CA TRP A 145 19.27 -12.56 -2.09
C TRP A 145 18.77 -11.14 -1.82
N LEU A 146 18.44 -10.37 -2.86
CA LEU A 146 17.89 -9.02 -2.73
C LEU A 146 16.51 -9.02 -2.05
N GLU A 147 15.66 -9.99 -2.37
CA GLU A 147 14.38 -10.21 -1.68
C GLU A 147 14.59 -10.56 -0.20
N GLY A 148 15.57 -11.42 0.11
CA GLY A 148 15.93 -11.78 1.49
C GLY A 148 16.52 -10.61 2.30
N LYS A 149 17.02 -9.57 1.63
CA LYS A 149 17.47 -8.32 2.25
C LYS A 149 16.39 -7.24 2.32
N GLY A 150 15.19 -7.50 1.80
CA GLY A 150 14.11 -6.52 1.73
C GLY A 150 14.37 -5.37 0.74
N ILE A 151 15.33 -5.55 -0.17
CA ILE A 151 15.65 -4.57 -1.22
C ILE A 151 14.68 -4.69 -2.40
N LEU A 152 14.25 -5.92 -2.70
CA LEU A 152 13.21 -6.22 -3.68
C LEU A 152 11.98 -6.81 -2.99
N THR A 153 10.80 -6.42 -3.46
CA THR A 153 9.55 -7.04 -3.04
C THR A 153 9.40 -8.40 -3.70
N LYS A 154 9.07 -9.43 -2.91
CA LYS A 154 8.76 -10.76 -3.45
C LYS A 154 7.52 -10.67 -4.33
N ASN A 155 7.65 -11.15 -5.56
CA ASN A 155 6.52 -11.36 -6.45
C ASN A 155 6.11 -12.83 -6.40
N TYR A 156 4.81 -13.07 -6.23
CA TYR A 156 4.22 -14.38 -6.16
C TYR A 156 3.46 -14.62 -7.46
N HIS A 157 3.74 -15.75 -8.10
CA HIS A 157 2.96 -16.21 -9.24
C HIS A 157 1.89 -17.16 -8.70
N THR A 158 0.64 -16.71 -8.65
CA THR A 158 -0.48 -17.52 -8.13
C THR A 158 -1.40 -17.91 -9.27
N VAL A 159 -1.77 -19.19 -9.32
CA VAL A 159 -2.84 -19.70 -10.18
C VAL A 159 -4.13 -19.74 -9.38
N ILE A 160 -5.16 -19.13 -9.92
CA ILE A 160 -6.48 -19.03 -9.30
C ILE A 160 -7.46 -19.87 -10.12
N GLN A 161 -8.12 -20.82 -9.46
CA GLN A 161 -9.09 -21.73 -10.06
C GLN A 161 -10.38 -21.74 -9.24
N VAL A 162 -11.52 -22.02 -9.87
CA VAL A 162 -12.75 -22.36 -9.14
C VAL A 162 -12.96 -23.86 -9.22
N VAL A 163 -13.05 -24.49 -8.06
CA VAL A 163 -13.16 -25.95 -7.93
C VAL A 163 -14.43 -26.30 -7.17
N SER A 164 -14.96 -27.50 -7.40
CA SER A 164 -16.02 -28.02 -6.54
C SER A 164 -15.44 -28.50 -5.21
N LYS A 165 -16.12 -28.19 -4.10
CA LYS A 165 -15.73 -28.63 -2.76
C LYS A 165 -15.81 -30.14 -2.57
N GLN A 166 -16.62 -30.84 -3.38
CA GLN A 166 -16.89 -32.27 -3.19
C GLN A 166 -15.80 -33.18 -3.78
N ASP A 167 -15.33 -32.88 -4.99
CA ASP A 167 -14.37 -33.71 -5.74
C ASP A 167 -13.02 -33.03 -5.99
N ASN A 168 -12.93 -31.75 -5.61
CA ASN A 168 -11.80 -30.87 -5.82
C ASN A 168 -11.35 -30.74 -7.28
N GLN A 169 -12.24 -31.02 -8.22
CA GLN A 169 -12.01 -30.84 -9.65
C GLN A 169 -12.39 -29.43 -10.10
N PRO A 170 -11.82 -28.93 -11.21
CA PRO A 170 -12.28 -27.71 -11.85
C PRO A 170 -13.79 -27.78 -12.08
N ALA A 171 -14.52 -26.79 -11.56
CA ALA A 171 -15.95 -26.76 -11.74
C ALA A 171 -16.30 -26.56 -13.23
N THR A 172 -17.46 -27.06 -13.65
CA THR A 172 -18.02 -26.73 -14.97
C THR A 172 -19.13 -25.69 -14.79
N PHE A 173 -19.03 -24.58 -15.51
CA PHE A 173 -19.96 -23.44 -15.47
C PHE A 173 -20.08 -22.86 -16.88
N ASN A 174 -21.12 -22.07 -17.12
CA ASN A 174 -21.35 -21.43 -18.41
C ASN A 174 -20.46 -20.20 -18.59
N GLU A 175 -20.34 -19.39 -17.53
CA GLU A 175 -19.58 -18.15 -17.52
C GLU A 175 -19.02 -17.94 -16.12
N ALA A 176 -17.79 -17.42 -16.05
CA ALA A 176 -17.17 -17.00 -14.81
C ALA A 176 -16.60 -15.60 -14.98
N LYS A 177 -16.83 -14.74 -14.00
CA LYS A 177 -16.32 -13.39 -13.96
C LYS A 177 -15.51 -13.21 -12.69
N ILE A 178 -14.23 -13.01 -12.85
CA ILE A 178 -13.30 -12.75 -11.75
C ILE A 178 -13.11 -11.25 -11.60
N ILE A 179 -13.24 -10.77 -10.38
CA ILE A 179 -13.14 -9.37 -10.00
C ILE A 179 -11.95 -9.19 -9.06
N PHE A 180 -11.02 -8.33 -9.48
CA PHE A 180 -9.82 -7.95 -8.75
C PHE A 180 -9.95 -6.52 -8.18
N PRO A 181 -9.22 -6.17 -7.13
CA PRO A 181 -9.19 -4.81 -6.61
C PRO A 181 -8.53 -3.84 -7.60
N LYS A 182 -9.28 -2.81 -8.03
CA LYS A 182 -8.83 -1.77 -8.97
C LYS A 182 -7.53 -1.06 -8.61
N ASN A 183 -7.19 -1.01 -7.33
CA ASN A 183 -5.99 -0.32 -6.86
C ASN A 183 -4.71 -1.16 -7.03
N ASP A 184 -4.87 -2.46 -7.29
CA ASP A 184 -3.78 -3.44 -7.34
C ASP A 184 -3.54 -4.02 -8.73
N PHE A 185 -4.55 -3.98 -9.61
CA PHE A 185 -4.51 -4.59 -10.93
C PHE A 185 -5.00 -3.63 -12.01
N ASP A 186 -4.29 -3.59 -13.14
CA ASP A 186 -4.65 -2.77 -14.31
C ASP A 186 -6.00 -3.18 -14.92
N HIS A 187 -6.34 -4.46 -14.80
CA HIS A 187 -7.62 -5.03 -15.19
C HIS A 187 -8.32 -5.60 -13.96
N ASP A 188 -9.41 -4.95 -13.55
CA ASP A 188 -10.17 -5.32 -12.35
C ASP A 188 -11.23 -6.39 -12.61
N ARG A 189 -11.47 -6.74 -13.88
CA ARG A 189 -12.53 -7.68 -14.29
C ARG A 189 -12.03 -8.54 -15.43
N VAL A 190 -12.18 -9.85 -15.27
CA VAL A 190 -11.83 -10.84 -16.28
C VAL A 190 -13.01 -11.78 -16.46
N ASN A 191 -13.58 -11.82 -17.67
CA ASN A 191 -14.61 -12.78 -18.03
C ASN A 191 -13.93 -13.99 -18.65
N LEU A 192 -14.32 -15.18 -18.19
CA LEU A 192 -13.75 -16.45 -18.57
C LEU A 192 -14.86 -17.43 -18.91
N ASN A 193 -14.59 -18.26 -19.91
CA ASN A 193 -15.39 -19.44 -20.20
C ASN A 193 -14.94 -20.63 -19.33
N SER A 194 -15.65 -21.76 -19.44
CA SER A 194 -15.36 -23.00 -18.72
C SER A 194 -13.93 -23.50 -18.91
N GLU A 195 -13.43 -23.48 -20.15
CA GLU A 195 -12.10 -23.96 -20.52
C GLU A 195 -11.01 -23.09 -19.89
N GLN A 196 -11.09 -21.76 -20.05
CA GLN A 196 -10.11 -20.82 -19.52
C GLN A 196 -10.04 -20.82 -17.99
N LEU A 197 -11.17 -20.99 -17.30
CA LEU A 197 -11.16 -21.04 -15.85
C LEU A 197 -10.59 -22.37 -15.32
N SER A 198 -10.68 -23.46 -16.11
CA SER A 198 -10.06 -24.74 -15.76
C SER A 198 -8.54 -24.70 -15.84
N GLU A 199 -7.98 -23.91 -16.77
CA GLU A 199 -6.55 -23.61 -16.84
C GLU A 199 -6.10 -22.72 -15.67
N GLY A 200 -7.02 -21.88 -15.18
CA GLY A 200 -6.80 -20.97 -14.07
C GLY A 200 -6.19 -19.64 -14.50
N ILE A 201 -6.38 -18.60 -13.69
CA ILE A 201 -5.75 -17.30 -13.92
C ILE A 201 -4.42 -17.24 -13.20
N SER A 202 -3.36 -17.04 -13.97
CA SER A 202 -2.06 -16.67 -13.42
C SER A 202 -2.01 -15.17 -13.13
N VAL A 203 -1.77 -14.80 -11.88
CA VAL A 203 -1.55 -13.41 -11.48
C VAL A 203 -0.23 -13.24 -10.74
N ASN A 204 0.42 -12.10 -10.98
CA ASN A 204 1.59 -11.67 -10.22
C ASN A 204 1.12 -10.72 -9.13
N ALA A 205 1.34 -11.09 -7.87
CA ALA A 205 1.01 -10.25 -6.73
C ALA A 205 2.21 -10.09 -5.79
N TRP A 206 2.35 -8.93 -5.17
CA TRP A 206 3.44 -8.63 -4.23
C TRP A 206 2.94 -8.47 -2.79
N ARG A 207 1.62 -8.41 -2.61
CA ARG A 207 0.91 -8.35 -1.32
C ARG A 207 -0.33 -9.23 -1.35
N GLY A 208 -0.95 -9.44 -0.19
CA GLY A 208 -2.24 -10.11 -0.13
C GLY A 208 -3.35 -9.26 -0.73
N PHE A 209 -4.32 -9.91 -1.37
CA PHE A 209 -5.41 -9.25 -2.08
C PHE A 209 -6.68 -10.10 -2.04
N PRO A 210 -7.87 -9.48 -2.00
CA PRO A 210 -9.11 -10.19 -2.20
C PRO A 210 -9.37 -10.51 -3.66
N ILE A 211 -10.21 -11.53 -3.84
CA ILE A 211 -10.82 -11.87 -5.11
C ILE A 211 -12.29 -12.20 -4.90
N GLU A 212 -13.11 -11.75 -5.85
CA GLU A 212 -14.50 -12.14 -5.99
C GLU A 212 -14.66 -12.87 -7.32
N ALA A 213 -15.37 -14.00 -7.32
CA ALA A 213 -15.72 -14.72 -8.53
C ALA A 213 -17.25 -14.86 -8.61
N GLU A 214 -17.83 -14.33 -9.68
CA GLU A 214 -19.25 -14.49 -10.02
C GLU A 214 -19.34 -15.56 -11.10
N ILE A 215 -19.90 -16.72 -10.76
CA ILE A 215 -20.03 -17.87 -11.67
C ILE A 215 -21.51 -18.11 -11.99
N VAL A 216 -21.80 -18.41 -13.25
CA VAL A 216 -23.13 -18.85 -13.68
C VAL A 216 -23.07 -20.34 -13.91
N ASP A 217 -23.72 -21.11 -13.04
CA ASP A 217 -23.67 -22.56 -13.10
C ASP A 217 -24.52 -23.12 -14.26
N ASN A 218 -24.46 -24.44 -14.46
CA ASN A 218 -25.20 -25.11 -15.53
C ASN A 218 -26.73 -25.02 -15.38
N SER A 219 -27.23 -24.72 -14.17
CA SER A 219 -28.65 -24.49 -13.91
C SER A 219 -29.09 -23.05 -14.21
N GLY A 220 -28.14 -22.15 -14.48
CA GLY A 220 -28.36 -20.72 -14.67
C GLY A 220 -28.36 -19.92 -13.37
N GLU A 221 -28.02 -20.54 -12.23
CA GLU A 221 -27.89 -19.86 -10.95
C GLU A 221 -26.58 -19.07 -10.93
N THR A 222 -26.66 -17.81 -10.48
CA THR A 222 -25.48 -16.97 -10.25
C THR A 222 -24.98 -17.16 -8.84
N ILE A 223 -23.76 -17.68 -8.71
CA ILE A 223 -23.08 -17.94 -7.44
C ILE A 223 -21.94 -16.96 -7.28
N ARG A 224 -21.76 -16.42 -6.07
CA ARG A 224 -20.66 -15.51 -5.75
C ARG A 224 -19.73 -16.14 -4.74
N LEU A 225 -18.45 -16.18 -5.09
CA LEU A 225 -17.38 -16.72 -4.28
C LEU A 225 -16.44 -15.60 -3.86
N PHE A 226 -15.96 -15.67 -2.63
CA PHE A 226 -15.04 -14.68 -2.07
C PHE A 226 -13.84 -15.41 -1.47
N LYS A 227 -12.63 -14.95 -1.82
CA LYS A 227 -11.39 -15.46 -1.23
C LYS A 227 -10.37 -14.35 -1.01
N PHE A 228 -9.61 -14.44 0.08
CA PHE A 228 -8.50 -13.53 0.35
C PHE A 228 -7.23 -14.33 0.15
N ILE A 229 -6.41 -13.84 -0.77
CA ILE A 229 -5.16 -14.45 -1.12
C ILE A 229 -4.10 -13.79 -0.25
N ASP A 230 -3.52 -14.57 0.67
CA ASP A 230 -2.33 -14.16 1.42
C ASP A 230 -1.13 -14.99 0.94
N PRO A 231 -0.30 -14.46 0.03
CA PRO A 231 0.83 -15.20 -0.52
C PRO A 231 1.84 -15.65 0.54
N LYS A 232 1.87 -15.01 1.72
CA LYS A 232 2.77 -15.40 2.81
C LYS A 232 2.30 -16.69 3.49
N LYS A 233 1.00 -16.83 3.70
CA LYS A 233 0.40 -18.04 4.32
C LYS A 233 0.44 -19.26 3.42
N LEU A 234 0.48 -19.06 2.11
CA LEU A 234 0.56 -20.15 1.14
C LEU A 234 1.95 -20.82 1.08
N GLN A 235 2.95 -20.30 1.81
CA GLN A 235 4.30 -20.89 1.89
C GLN A 235 4.53 -21.76 3.14
N GLU A 236 3.58 -21.78 4.07
CA GLU A 236 3.61 -22.60 5.30
C GLU A 236 2.98 -23.98 5.07
#